data_AF-A0A4S2V4B0-F1
#
_entry.id   AF-A0A4S2V4B0-F1
#
_cell.length_a   1.000
_cell.length_b   1.000
_cell.length_c   1.000
_cell.angle_alpha   90.00
_cell.angle_beta   90.00
_cell.angle_gamma   90.00
#
_symmetry.space_group_name_H-M   'P 1'
#
loop_
_entity.id
_entity.type
_entity.pdbx_description
1 polymer ?
#
loop_
_entity_poly.entity_id
_entity_poly.type
_entity_poly.pdbx_seq_one_letter_code
_entity_poly.pdbx_strand_id
1 'polypeptide(L)'
;MPEKREPEPSDEGELVNLSQLAAELGVTRQWLHALRTKDPAFPASRRRPGSTRELWDLTEARAYYKARELRPGERTDLKPPPQQ
;
A
#
# COMPACT_ATOMS: atom_id res chain seq x y z
N MET A 1 -1.72 -26.11 32.52
CA MET A 1 -2.68 -25.31 31.75
C MET A 1 -2.16 -25.23 30.33
N PRO A 2 -2.84 -25.82 29.33
CA PRO A 2 -2.48 -25.68 27.92
C PRO A 2 -3.05 -24.36 27.33
N GLU A 3 -2.44 -23.87 26.25
CA GLU A 3 -2.93 -22.90 25.26
C GLU A 3 -3.02 -21.42 25.73
N LYS A 4 -2.28 -20.47 25.15
CA LYS A 4 -2.35 -20.10 23.73
C LYS A 4 -0.96 -19.93 23.13
N ARG A 5 -0.67 -20.73 22.10
CA ARG A 5 0.10 -20.23 20.96
C ARG A 5 -0.76 -19.11 20.38
N GLU A 6 -0.42 -17.87 20.65
CA GLU A 6 -0.65 -16.85 19.65
C GLU A 6 0.45 -17.12 18.61
N PRO A 7 0.15 -17.70 17.44
CA PRO A 7 0.99 -17.37 16.31
C PRO A 7 0.76 -15.86 16.15
N GLU A 8 1.66 -15.02 16.67
CA GLU A 8 1.77 -13.68 16.12
C GLU A 8 2.00 -13.92 14.63
N PRO A 9 1.01 -13.68 13.76
CA PRO A 9 1.20 -13.97 12.36
C PRO A 9 2.15 -12.88 11.88
N SER A 10 3.42 -13.28 11.78
CA SER A 10 4.24 -13.14 10.59
C SER A 10 3.72 -12.09 9.60
N ASP A 11 4.32 -10.90 9.65
CA ASP A 11 4.80 -10.16 8.49
C ASP A 11 5.42 -8.87 9.07
N GLU A 12 6.72 -8.92 9.41
CA GLU A 12 7.53 -7.72 9.66
C GLU A 12 7.76 -6.97 8.34
N GLY A 13 6.68 -6.56 7.68
CA GLY A 13 6.76 -5.47 6.74
C GLY A 13 6.79 -4.16 7.52
N GLU A 14 7.57 -3.20 7.03
CA GLU A 14 7.66 -1.90 7.66
C GLU A 14 6.30 -1.21 7.59
N LEU A 15 5.64 -1.04 8.75
CA LEU A 15 4.37 -0.33 8.84
C LEU A 15 4.59 1.17 8.67
N VAL A 16 4.28 1.66 7.49
CA VAL A 16 4.47 3.04 7.08
C VAL A 16 3.14 3.77 6.95
N ASN A 17 3.17 5.09 7.06
CA ASN A 17 1.99 5.90 6.76
C ASN A 17 1.79 6.06 5.25
N LEU A 18 0.61 6.54 4.84
CA LEU A 18 0.26 6.69 3.41
C LEU A 18 1.23 7.60 2.63
N SER A 19 1.80 8.64 3.26
CA SER A 19 2.75 9.54 2.61
C SER A 19 4.09 8.84 2.34
N GLN A 20 4.58 8.09 3.32
CA GLN A 20 5.79 7.28 3.19
C GLN A 20 5.58 6.18 2.15
N LEU A 21 4.44 5.48 2.20
CA LEU A 21 4.10 4.45 1.23
C LEU A 21 4.10 5.00 -0.21
N ALA A 22 3.54 6.19 -0.41
CA ALA A 22 3.54 6.85 -1.71
C ALA A 22 4.97 7.16 -2.19
N ALA A 23 5.83 7.67 -1.31
CA ALA A 23 7.24 7.94 -1.63
C ALA A 23 7.99 6.66 -2.00
N GLU A 24 7.81 5.58 -1.22
CA GLU A 24 8.48 4.29 -1.45
C GLU A 24 8.01 3.56 -2.72
N LEU A 25 6.78 3.84 -3.16
CA LEU A 25 6.21 3.33 -4.41
C LEU A 25 6.47 4.28 -5.60
N GLY A 26 7.04 5.47 -5.38
CA GLY A 26 7.29 6.46 -6.44
C GLY A 26 6.03 7.11 -7.00
N VAL A 27 4.93 7.15 -6.23
CA VAL A 27 3.64 7.72 -6.64
C VAL A 27 3.23 8.89 -5.74
N THR A 28 2.22 9.66 -6.15
CA THR A 28 1.69 10.74 -5.30
C THR A 28 0.73 10.21 -4.26
N ARG A 29 0.71 10.83 -3.07
CA ARG A 29 -0.22 10.46 -1.98
C ARG A 29 -1.69 10.53 -2.41
N GLN A 30 -2.07 11.55 -3.19
CA GLN A 30 -3.45 11.69 -3.68
C GLN A 30 -3.84 10.54 -4.61
N TRP A 31 -2.94 10.16 -5.53
CA TRP A 31 -3.16 9.03 -6.41
C TRP A 31 -3.30 7.73 -5.60
N LEU A 32 -2.44 7.51 -4.60
CA LEU A 32 -2.51 6.34 -3.74
C LEU A 32 -3.79 6.30 -2.90
N HIS A 33 -4.25 7.45 -2.39
CA HIS A 33 -5.53 7.55 -1.69
C HIS A 33 -6.72 7.21 -2.60
N ALA A 34 -6.71 7.72 -3.84
CA ALA A 34 -7.73 7.40 -4.83
C ALA A 34 -7.69 5.92 -5.23
N LEU A 35 -6.50 5.34 -5.38
CA LEU A 35 -6.31 3.91 -5.68
C LEU A 35 -6.91 3.04 -4.58
N ARG A 36 -6.60 3.33 -3.30
CA ARG A 36 -7.18 2.60 -2.16
C ARG A 36 -8.71 2.58 -2.19
N THR A 37 -9.33 3.69 -2.55
CA THR A 37 -10.80 3.80 -2.60
C THR A 37 -11.39 3.08 -3.80
N LYS A 38 -10.68 3.05 -4.93
CA LYS A 38 -11.16 2.46 -6.19
C LYS A 38 -10.88 0.97 -6.31
N ASP A 39 -9.77 0.52 -5.74
CA ASP A 39 -9.28 -0.84 -5.87
C ASP A 39 -9.42 -1.60 -4.55
N PRO A 40 -10.38 -2.52 -4.43
CA PRO A 40 -10.58 -3.30 -3.21
C PRO A 40 -9.50 -4.36 -2.98
N ALA A 41 -8.63 -4.64 -3.97
CA ALA A 41 -7.48 -5.51 -3.79
C ALA A 41 -6.27 -4.76 -3.20
N PHE A 42 -6.37 -3.45 -3.00
CA PHE A 42 -5.36 -2.68 -2.30
C PHE A 42 -5.18 -3.17 -0.85
N PRO A 43 -3.94 -3.27 -0.33
CA PRO A 43 -3.66 -3.77 1.02
C PRO A 43 -4.43 -3.04 2.11
N ALA A 44 -4.92 -3.80 3.08
CA ALA A 44 -5.71 -3.27 4.19
C ALA A 44 -4.83 -2.42 5.12
N SER A 45 -5.40 -1.34 5.65
CA SER A 45 -4.72 -0.56 6.69
C SER A 45 -4.68 -1.35 8.00
N ARG A 46 -3.50 -1.43 8.59
CA ARG A 46 -3.29 -1.91 9.96
C ARG A 46 -3.29 -0.71 10.91
N ARG A 47 -3.84 -0.90 12.11
CA ARG A 47 -3.79 0.12 13.17
C ARG A 47 -2.92 -0.41 14.29
N ARG A 48 -1.97 0.40 14.77
CA ARG A 48 -1.20 0.04 15.97
C ARG A 48 -2.08 0.21 17.21
N PRO A 49 -2.00 -0.71 18.20
CA PRO A 49 -2.71 -0.55 19.46
C PRO A 49 -2.29 0.77 20.12
N GLY A 50 -3.27 1.61 20.47
CA GLY A 50 -3.04 2.95 21.02
C GLY A 50 -2.87 4.07 19.98
N SER A 51 -2.96 3.77 18.68
CA SER A 51 -2.95 4.79 17.62
C SER A 51 -4.21 4.72 16.77
N THR A 52 -4.82 5.88 16.54
CA THR A 52 -5.92 6.04 15.58
C THR A 52 -5.41 6.13 14.13
N ARG A 53 -4.09 6.14 13.93
CA ARG A 53 -3.47 6.28 12.61
C ARG A 53 -3.51 4.97 11.86
N GLU A 54 -3.98 5.05 10.62
CA GLU A 54 -3.88 3.98 9.64
C GLU A 54 -2.43 3.88 9.16
N LEU A 55 -1.88 2.67 9.23
CA LEU A 55 -0.58 2.31 8.70
C LEU A 55 -0.77 1.19 7.68
N TRP A 56 0.17 1.09 6.75
CA TRP A 56 0.17 0.07 5.72
C TRP A 56 1.48 -0.66 5.75
N ASP A 57 1.42 -1.94 5.43
CA ASP A 57 2.59 -2.76 5.28
C ASP A 57 3.28 -2.42 3.95
N LEU A 58 4.53 -1.95 4.02
CA LEU A 58 5.30 -1.57 2.85
C LEU A 58 5.56 -2.77 1.92
N THR A 59 5.81 -3.94 2.48
CA THR A 59 6.11 -5.16 1.72
C THR A 59 4.85 -5.63 0.98
N GLU A 60 3.71 -5.67 1.65
CA GLU A 60 2.41 -6.02 1.06
C GLU A 60 2.04 -5.04 -0.06
N ALA A 61 2.22 -3.74 0.17
CA ALA A 61 1.95 -2.70 -0.82
C ALA A 61 2.89 -2.77 -2.03
N ARG A 62 4.18 -3.06 -1.84
CA ARG A 62 5.13 -3.28 -2.94
C ARG A 62 4.78 -4.52 -3.75
N ALA A 63 4.42 -5.62 -3.08
CA ALA A 63 4.03 -6.85 -3.74
C ALA A 63 2.76 -6.65 -4.58
N TYR A 64 1.75 -5.97 -4.00
CA TYR A 64 0.54 -5.58 -4.71
C TYR A 64 0.84 -4.68 -5.91
N TYR A 65 1.65 -3.63 -5.72
CA TYR A 65 1.99 -2.69 -6.79
C TYR A 65 2.74 -3.39 -7.93
N LYS A 66 3.73 -4.23 -7.62
CA LYS A 66 4.46 -5.02 -8.60
C LYS A 66 3.55 -6.00 -9.35
N ALA A 67 2.63 -6.66 -8.64
CA ALA A 67 1.63 -7.53 -9.26
C ALA A 67 0.65 -6.75 -10.16
N ARG A 68 0.33 -5.50 -9.80
CA ARG A 68 -0.49 -4.58 -10.61
C ARG A 68 0.27 -4.07 -11.83
N GLU A 69 1.56 -3.73 -11.72
CA GLU A 69 2.40 -3.37 -12.88
C GLU A 69 2.55 -4.54 -13.87
N LEU A 70 2.59 -5.78 -13.35
CA LEU A 70 2.61 -7.01 -14.14
C LEU A 70 1.26 -7.32 -14.82
N ARG A 71 0.18 -6.59 -14.51
CA ARG A 71 -1.08 -6.62 -15.27
C ARG A 71 -1.02 -5.48 -16.30
N PRO A 72 -0.56 -5.75 -17.54
CA PRO A 72 -0.36 -4.70 -18.52
C PRO A 72 -1.73 -4.28 -19.06
N GLY A 73 -2.10 -3.03 -18.81
CA GLY A 73 -3.36 -2.47 -19.31
C GLY A 73 -3.59 -0.99 -19.01
N GLU A 74 -2.89 -0.41 -18.02
CA GLU A 74 -3.23 0.95 -17.57
C GLU A 74 -2.02 1.85 -17.24
N ARG A 75 -0.95 1.78 -18.05
CA ARG A 75 0.00 2.91 -18.15
C ARG A 75 -0.48 3.87 -19.23
N THR A 76 -1.51 4.65 -18.90
CA THR A 76 -1.85 5.88 -19.61
C THR A 76 -1.57 7.06 -18.69
N ASP A 77 -0.30 7.39 -18.42
CA ASP A 77 0.06 8.80 -18.12
C ASP A 77 1.55 9.14 -18.26
N LEU A 78 2.33 8.39 -19.06
CA LEU A 78 3.47 9.03 -19.72
C LEU A 78 2.95 9.77 -20.96
N LYS A 79 2.03 10.72 -20.77
CA LYS A 79 1.87 11.82 -21.72
C LYS A 79 2.79 12.93 -21.22
N PRO A 80 3.88 13.28 -21.93
CA PRO A 80 4.49 14.59 -21.68
C PRO A 80 3.38 15.64 -21.84
N PRO A 81 3.35 16.71 -21.02
CA PRO A 81 2.37 17.78 -21.22
C PRO A 81 2.51 18.27 -22.66
N PRO A 82 1.44 18.25 -23.49
CA PRO A 82 1.45 19.08 -24.66
C PRO A 82 1.28 20.52 -24.19
N GLN A 83 2.00 21.41 -24.86
CA GLN A 83 1.85 22.88 -24.89
C GLN A 83 2.93 23.62 -24.07
N GLN A 84 3.58 24.63 -24.64
CA GLN A 84 3.39 25.32 -25.92
C GLN A 84 4.66 26.09 -26.29
#